data_AF-A0AAE3JJ41-F1
#
_entry.id   AF-A0AAE3JJ41-F1
#
_cell.length_a   1.000
_cell.length_b   1.000
_cell.length_c   1.000
_cell.angle_alpha   90.00
_cell.angle_beta   90.00
_cell.angle_gamma   90.00
#
_symmetry.space_group_name_H-M   'P 1'
#
loop_
_entity.id
_entity.type
_entity.pdbx_description
1 polymer ?
#
loop_
_entity_poly.entity_id
_entity_poly.type
_entity_poly.pdbx_seq_one_letter_code
_entity_poly.pdbx_strand_id
1 'polypeptide(L)'
;MKKGKRFSDRFYGGIIVSLLVSSSAVLGSVGWIEYLGSASGLTWTDVAYRLLTLFTVNASFDQPGVPLALDLARFLSPLAVAGTVVFVAMSFFRSRMQAFSARYAMRGHAVFYGFDKRAAALASDISAERKVLCIARSAEEAMRAAEMGAASIFEESAFSQSFIACGLRRARCLFVMTESDVLAQEASRSAEDFLRNIRRSRKAGGLKRLPSIFVGYSDESALRIAREFDEAAENTPDGRSESVRVFRFNPELHLARAIVDTHVLGSLPNPEMLRAAVFGFAGIGQAIAFEIAQTAHFGDLSLPRISLCDRGIEASFDEFLARHPGFDAAASAEVVEASQWKNVFSNELPDVAFISFDDSSLALETARVLRQLSVLAGKQTRIIVIPPLGREGSYPSEECCGGYLRSQDIVLVDSDGLVNGLDIMRRAEDCDVLAKGIHFSWLASESMRWDSELIDAEWDRLSDVLRDSNRYAARHLLVKLRFLGWHFVSGSAGGDGGEKFELESYPRKILEQLGRMEHNRWAAEKLLAGYLPYADSSDSRYSAFKAKYHLHANLVPWESLSEEDQRKDLNALKYANEIAAAAGLRLARICPAGED
;
A
#
# COMPACT_ATOMS: atom_id res chain seq x y z
N MET A 1 -9.20 9.56 19.58
CA MET A 1 -10.39 10.21 20.16
C MET A 1 -11.07 11.31 19.33
N LYS A 2 -10.77 11.50 18.02
CA LYS A 2 -11.52 12.44 17.14
C LYS A 2 -12.57 11.78 16.22
N LYS A 3 -12.59 10.45 16.12
CA LYS A 3 -13.51 9.65 15.29
C LYS A 3 -15.00 9.86 15.62
N GLY A 4 -15.32 10.18 16.88
CA GLY A 4 -16.70 10.32 17.35
C GLY A 4 -17.37 11.68 17.12
N LYS A 5 -16.68 12.71 16.60
CA LYS A 5 -17.25 14.08 16.55
C LYS A 5 -18.16 14.38 15.35
N ARG A 6 -17.94 13.78 14.17
CA ARG A 6 -18.70 14.15 12.95
C ARG A 6 -19.92 13.28 12.64
N PHE A 7 -19.94 12.01 13.05
CA PHE A 7 -21.16 11.19 13.05
C PHE A 7 -22.14 11.70 14.11
N SER A 8 -21.58 12.07 15.27
CA SER A 8 -22.15 12.95 16.29
C SER A 8 -22.88 14.15 15.68
N ASP A 9 -22.26 14.93 14.79
CA ASP A 9 -22.91 16.16 14.28
C ASP A 9 -24.18 15.90 13.43
N ARG A 10 -24.26 14.75 12.72
CA ARG A 10 -25.50 14.35 12.00
C ARG A 10 -26.59 13.90 12.96
N PHE A 11 -26.20 13.08 13.92
CA PHE A 11 -27.09 12.57 14.95
C PHE A 11 -27.60 13.71 15.83
N TYR A 12 -26.72 14.55 16.36
CA TYR A 12 -27.04 15.74 17.14
C TYR A 12 -27.77 16.80 16.31
N GLY A 13 -27.42 17.04 15.05
CA GLY A 13 -28.14 18.00 14.20
C GLY A 13 -29.58 17.58 13.93
N GLY A 14 -29.80 16.32 13.56
CA GLY A 14 -31.14 15.76 13.40
C GLY A 14 -31.91 15.70 14.71
N ILE A 15 -31.25 15.39 15.83
CA ILE A 15 -31.85 15.41 17.17
C ILE A 15 -32.21 16.82 17.61
N ILE A 16 -31.37 17.83 17.37
CA ILE A 16 -31.64 19.22 17.72
C ILE A 16 -32.86 19.72 16.94
N VAL A 17 -32.91 19.47 15.62
CA VAL A 17 -34.08 19.84 14.81
C VAL A 17 -35.33 19.09 15.27
N SER A 18 -35.23 17.79 15.55
CA SER A 18 -36.36 16.99 16.05
C SER A 18 -36.84 17.49 17.42
N LEU A 19 -35.92 17.78 18.35
CA LEU A 19 -36.23 18.33 19.67
C LEU A 19 -36.88 19.71 19.56
N LEU A 20 -36.41 20.57 18.66
CA LEU A 20 -37.01 21.88 18.41
C LEU A 20 -38.44 21.74 17.88
N VAL A 21 -38.67 20.86 16.90
CA VAL A 21 -40.00 20.60 16.35
C VAL A 21 -40.93 20.01 17.43
N SER A 22 -40.47 18.99 18.18
CA SER A 22 -41.26 18.36 19.24
C SER A 22 -41.56 19.32 20.39
N SER A 23 -40.59 20.11 20.83
CA SER A 23 -40.78 21.11 21.90
C SER A 23 -41.77 22.19 21.46
N SER A 24 -41.68 22.64 20.21
CA SER A 24 -42.62 23.60 19.64
C SER A 24 -44.03 23.02 19.51
N ALA A 25 -44.14 21.75 19.13
CA ALA A 25 -45.42 21.05 19.04
C ALA A 25 -46.09 20.88 20.41
N VAL A 26 -45.32 20.54 21.44
CA VAL A 26 -45.80 20.41 22.83
C VAL A 26 -46.22 21.76 23.39
N LEU A 27 -45.35 22.78 23.30
CA LEU A 27 -45.66 24.14 23.78
C LEU A 27 -46.86 24.75 23.06
N GLY A 28 -46.97 24.53 21.74
CA GLY A 28 -48.11 24.98 20.94
C GLY A 28 -49.40 24.26 21.33
N SER A 29 -49.35 22.95 21.59
CA SER A 29 -50.53 22.18 21.99
C SER A 29 -51.00 22.56 23.40
N VAL A 30 -50.09 22.64 24.37
CA VAL A 30 -50.40 23.09 25.74
C VAL A 30 -50.92 24.52 25.72
N GLY A 31 -50.25 25.40 24.96
CA GLY A 31 -50.63 26.80 24.83
C GLY A 31 -52.01 27.00 24.20
N TRP A 32 -52.38 26.22 23.17
CA TRP A 32 -53.72 26.27 22.57
C TRP A 32 -54.79 25.72 23.51
N ILE A 33 -54.50 24.65 24.27
CA ILE A 33 -55.43 24.10 25.27
C ILE A 33 -55.67 25.11 26.39
N GLU A 34 -54.63 25.80 26.85
CA GLU A 34 -54.73 26.83 27.90
C GLU A 34 -55.46 28.08 27.39
N TYR A 35 -55.13 28.56 26.19
CA TYR A 35 -55.75 29.72 25.56
C TYR A 35 -57.23 29.50 25.23
N LEU A 36 -57.63 28.26 24.91
CA LEU A 36 -59.01 27.88 24.59
C LEU A 36 -59.76 27.24 25.77
N GLY A 37 -59.11 27.11 26.94
CA GLY A 37 -59.52 26.28 28.08
C GLY A 37 -60.84 26.62 28.76
N SER A 38 -61.55 27.63 28.26
CA SER A 38 -62.90 28.03 28.69
C SER A 38 -63.99 27.81 27.64
N ALA A 39 -63.67 27.26 26.46
CA ALA A 39 -64.64 26.98 25.40
C ALA A 39 -65.20 25.55 25.48
N SER A 40 -66.50 25.43 25.74
CA SER A 40 -67.22 24.15 25.68
C SER A 40 -67.22 23.61 24.24
N GLY A 41 -66.52 22.49 23.99
CA GLY A 41 -66.51 21.80 22.69
C GLY A 41 -65.15 21.66 22.01
N LEU A 42 -64.04 22.01 22.68
CA LEU A 42 -62.70 21.86 22.10
C LEU A 42 -62.37 20.38 21.83
N THR A 43 -62.17 20.03 20.56
CA THR A 43 -61.74 18.69 20.16
C THR A 43 -60.22 18.63 19.99
N TRP A 44 -59.62 17.43 20.14
CA TRP A 44 -58.19 17.23 19.84
C TRP A 44 -57.84 17.56 18.39
N THR A 45 -58.80 17.43 17.47
CA THR A 45 -58.66 17.84 16.07
C THR A 45 -58.58 19.35 15.89
N ASP A 46 -59.25 20.15 16.72
CA ASP A 46 -59.16 21.61 16.68
C ASP A 46 -57.79 22.11 17.16
N VAL A 47 -57.26 21.48 18.23
CA VAL A 47 -55.90 21.77 18.73
C VAL A 47 -54.86 21.41 17.67
N ALA A 48 -55.00 20.26 17.00
CA ALA A 48 -54.11 19.85 15.92
C ALA A 48 -54.16 20.80 14.72
N TYR A 49 -55.36 21.23 14.29
CA TYR A 49 -55.51 22.19 13.19
C TYR A 49 -54.86 23.54 13.52
N ARG A 50 -55.12 24.06 14.73
CA ARG A 50 -54.53 25.35 15.17
C ARG A 50 -53.03 25.25 15.41
N LEU A 51 -52.51 24.09 15.82
CA LEU A 51 -51.07 23.87 15.89
C LEU A 51 -50.40 24.09 14.52
N LEU A 52 -51.00 23.61 13.42
CA LEU A 52 -50.47 23.81 12.06
C LEU A 52 -50.39 25.29 11.66
N THR A 53 -51.29 26.13 12.19
CA THR A 53 -51.26 27.58 11.92
C THR A 53 -50.02 28.26 12.50
N LEU A 54 -49.45 27.73 13.60
CA LEU A 54 -48.20 28.25 14.18
C LEU A 54 -46.99 27.97 13.28
N PHE A 55 -46.94 26.79 12.64
CA PHE A 55 -45.85 26.42 11.73
C PHE A 55 -45.89 27.19 10.39
N THR A 56 -47.06 27.73 10.02
CA THR A 56 -47.28 28.46 8.76
C THR A 56 -47.31 29.98 8.93
N VAL A 57 -47.04 30.50 10.14
CA VAL A 57 -47.09 31.94 10.45
C VAL A 57 -48.49 32.54 10.22
N ASN A 58 -49.54 31.73 10.36
CA ASN A 58 -50.94 32.12 10.15
C ASN A 58 -51.77 32.10 11.44
N ALA A 59 -51.14 31.95 12.60
CA ALA A 59 -51.84 31.97 13.88
C ALA A 59 -52.33 33.38 14.21
N SER A 60 -53.65 33.52 14.37
CA SER A 60 -54.33 34.73 14.85
C SER A 60 -54.83 34.53 16.28
N PHE A 61 -54.81 35.61 17.07
CA PHE A 61 -55.24 35.60 18.47
C PHE A 61 -56.37 36.63 18.64
N ASP A 62 -57.56 36.14 18.96
CA ASP A 62 -58.76 36.98 19.11
C ASP A 62 -58.89 37.65 20.49
N GLN A 63 -58.10 37.22 21.49
CA GLN A 63 -58.14 37.71 22.87
C GLN A 63 -56.75 38.19 23.34
N PRO A 64 -56.70 39.28 24.13
CA PRO A 64 -55.46 39.72 24.77
C PRO A 64 -55.05 38.76 25.91
N GLY A 65 -53.76 38.49 26.05
CA GLY A 65 -53.21 37.60 27.09
C GLY A 65 -52.88 36.19 26.59
N VAL A 66 -51.99 36.10 25.60
CA VAL A 66 -51.50 34.82 25.06
C VAL A 66 -50.66 34.09 26.13
N PRO A 67 -50.96 32.81 26.45
CA PRO A 67 -50.15 32.02 27.38
C PRO A 67 -48.68 31.95 26.95
N LEU A 68 -47.77 31.95 27.92
CA LEU A 68 -46.33 31.95 27.65
C LEU A 68 -45.90 30.79 26.74
N ALA A 69 -46.48 29.60 26.94
CA ALA A 69 -46.22 28.44 26.09
C ALA A 69 -46.61 28.69 24.62
N LEU A 70 -47.74 29.33 24.39
CA LEU A 70 -48.25 29.64 23.05
C LEU A 70 -47.43 30.77 22.38
N ASP A 71 -47.03 31.78 23.15
CA ASP A 71 -46.22 32.90 22.64
C ASP A 71 -44.79 32.44 22.27
N LEU A 72 -44.18 31.55 23.07
CA LEU A 72 -42.92 30.90 22.70
C LEU A 72 -43.08 30.02 21.44
N ALA A 73 -44.14 29.21 21.37
CA ALA A 73 -44.39 28.33 20.23
C ALA A 73 -44.63 29.11 18.93
N ARG A 74 -45.20 30.32 19.00
CA ARG A 74 -45.45 31.20 17.84
C ARG A 74 -44.16 31.57 17.10
N PHE A 75 -43.05 31.75 17.81
CA PHE A 75 -41.75 32.05 17.21
C PHE A 75 -40.92 30.80 16.97
N LEU A 76 -41.01 29.81 17.86
CA LEU A 76 -40.25 28.57 17.74
C LEU A 76 -40.73 27.70 16.56
N SER A 77 -42.03 27.68 16.27
CA SER A 77 -42.59 26.82 15.21
C SER A 77 -42.09 27.21 13.81
N PRO A 78 -42.16 28.49 13.38
CA PRO A 78 -41.60 28.90 12.08
C PRO A 78 -40.07 28.72 12.01
N LEU A 79 -39.36 28.98 13.11
CA LEU A 79 -37.91 28.76 13.19
C LEU A 79 -37.54 27.27 13.05
N ALA A 80 -38.33 26.37 13.61
CA ALA A 80 -38.15 24.93 13.47
C ALA A 80 -38.38 24.46 12.01
N VAL A 81 -39.39 24.99 11.32
CA VAL A 81 -39.59 24.73 9.87
C VAL A 81 -38.41 25.26 9.07
N ALA A 82 -38.03 26.52 9.27
CA ALA A 82 -36.91 27.13 8.57
C ALA A 82 -35.60 26.37 8.81
N GLY A 83 -35.33 25.99 10.05
CA GLY A 83 -34.19 25.16 10.44
C GLY A 83 -34.20 23.78 9.77
N THR A 84 -35.37 23.16 9.63
CA THR A 84 -35.53 21.88 8.92
C THR A 84 -35.24 22.03 7.43
N VAL A 85 -35.82 23.05 6.78
CA VAL A 85 -35.58 23.34 5.35
C VAL A 85 -34.10 23.62 5.11
N VAL A 86 -33.47 24.41 5.96
CA VAL A 86 -32.04 24.72 5.88
C VAL A 86 -31.18 23.47 6.11
N PHE A 87 -31.50 22.63 7.12
CA PHE A 87 -30.79 21.38 7.37
C PHE A 87 -30.87 20.42 6.17
N VAL A 88 -32.07 20.25 5.61
CA VAL A 88 -32.29 19.43 4.41
C VAL A 88 -31.52 20.02 3.23
N ALA A 89 -31.63 21.32 2.96
CA ALA A 89 -30.88 21.98 1.89
C ALA A 89 -29.36 21.81 2.06
N MET A 90 -28.82 22.06 3.26
CA MET A 90 -27.40 21.88 3.55
C MET A 90 -26.94 20.42 3.37
N SER A 91 -27.82 19.44 3.62
CA SER A 91 -27.50 18.02 3.39
C SER A 91 -27.29 17.71 1.90
N PHE A 92 -28.09 18.32 1.02
CA PHE A 92 -27.94 18.21 -0.44
C PHE A 92 -26.74 19.00 -0.98
N PHE A 93 -26.46 20.18 -0.43
CA PHE A 93 -25.36 21.03 -0.89
C PHE A 93 -23.99 20.66 -0.33
N ARG A 94 -23.91 19.71 0.61
CA ARG A 94 -22.66 19.34 1.27
C ARG A 94 -21.57 18.89 0.30
N SER A 95 -21.90 18.04 -0.68
CA SER A 95 -20.93 17.57 -1.70
C SER A 95 -20.40 18.75 -2.52
N ARG A 96 -21.28 19.68 -2.89
CA ARG A 96 -20.95 20.91 -3.62
C ARG A 96 -20.12 21.89 -2.79
N MET A 97 -20.40 22.01 -1.49
CA MET A 97 -19.59 22.78 -0.54
C MET A 97 -18.21 22.15 -0.31
N GLN A 98 -18.13 20.81 -0.24
CA GLN A 98 -16.87 20.07 -0.13
C GLN A 98 -16.02 20.26 -1.39
N ALA A 99 -16.62 20.18 -2.58
CA ALA A 99 -15.96 20.49 -3.85
C ALA A 99 -15.48 21.95 -3.90
N PHE A 100 -16.32 22.90 -3.48
CA PHE A 100 -15.92 24.31 -3.41
C PHE A 100 -14.74 24.54 -2.46
N SER A 101 -14.80 23.97 -1.26
CA SER A 101 -13.72 24.03 -0.27
C SER A 101 -12.45 23.37 -0.79
N ALA A 102 -12.55 22.19 -1.40
CA ALA A 102 -11.43 21.48 -2.01
C ALA A 102 -10.76 22.31 -3.11
N ARG A 103 -11.57 22.87 -4.01
CA ARG A 103 -11.11 23.66 -5.15
C ARG A 103 -10.49 24.98 -4.75
N TYR A 104 -10.95 25.66 -3.69
CA TYR A 104 -10.52 27.03 -3.40
C TYR A 104 -9.77 27.22 -2.07
N ALA A 105 -10.10 26.45 -1.04
CA ALA A 105 -9.58 26.62 0.32
C ALA A 105 -8.54 25.57 0.73
N MET A 106 -8.64 24.33 0.24
CA MET A 106 -7.73 23.25 0.60
C MET A 106 -6.37 23.36 -0.12
N ARG A 107 -5.30 22.99 0.60
CA ARG A 107 -3.91 22.93 0.12
C ARG A 107 -3.20 21.77 0.81
N GLY A 108 -2.29 21.11 0.10
CA GLY A 108 -1.48 20.00 0.63
C GLY A 108 -2.29 18.79 1.07
N HIS A 109 -3.55 18.68 0.64
CA HIS A 109 -4.40 17.52 0.87
C HIS A 109 -4.00 16.36 -0.04
N ALA A 110 -4.32 15.14 0.38
CA ALA A 110 -4.20 13.95 -0.46
C ALA A 110 -5.54 13.72 -1.17
N VAL A 111 -5.48 13.49 -2.48
CA VAL A 111 -6.65 13.13 -3.29
C VAL A 111 -6.62 11.63 -3.53
N PHE A 112 -7.73 10.94 -3.33
CA PHE A 112 -7.91 9.55 -3.71
C PHE A 112 -8.96 9.48 -4.81
N TYR A 113 -8.60 8.93 -5.96
CA TYR A 113 -9.53 8.59 -7.02
C TYR A 113 -9.96 7.14 -6.86
N GLY A 114 -11.25 6.91 -6.65
CA GLY A 114 -11.77 5.66 -6.09
C GLY A 114 -11.56 5.58 -4.58
N PHE A 115 -12.42 4.83 -3.89
CA PHE A 115 -12.36 4.64 -2.43
C PHE A 115 -12.92 3.28 -2.00
N ASP A 116 -12.36 2.24 -2.59
CA ASP A 116 -12.57 0.87 -2.14
C ASP A 116 -11.94 0.62 -0.76
N LYS A 117 -12.01 -0.64 -0.31
CA LYS A 117 -11.47 -1.06 0.98
C LYS A 117 -9.95 -0.90 1.09
N ARG A 118 -9.22 -1.10 -0.01
CA ARG A 118 -7.75 -0.96 -0.05
C ARG A 118 -7.37 0.52 0.00
N ALA A 119 -8.07 1.36 -0.76
CA ALA A 119 -7.92 2.81 -0.71
C ALA A 119 -8.21 3.37 0.69
N ALA A 120 -9.21 2.82 1.37
CA ALA A 120 -9.53 3.17 2.76
C ALA A 120 -8.40 2.77 3.73
N ALA A 121 -7.83 1.57 3.61
CA ALA A 121 -6.66 1.16 4.40
C ALA A 121 -5.48 2.12 4.19
N LEU A 122 -5.15 2.41 2.93
CA LEU A 122 -4.07 3.35 2.54
C LEU A 122 -4.33 4.80 2.95
N ALA A 123 -5.59 5.21 3.08
CA ALA A 123 -5.93 6.58 3.47
C ALA A 123 -5.95 6.78 4.99
N SER A 124 -5.96 5.70 5.78
CA SER A 124 -6.23 5.75 7.22
C SER A 124 -5.17 6.52 8.01
N ASP A 125 -3.90 6.31 7.68
CA ASP A 125 -2.72 6.98 8.24
C ASP A 125 -2.52 8.39 7.67
N ILE A 126 -2.77 8.59 6.37
CA ILE A 126 -2.74 9.91 5.75
C ILE A 126 -3.82 10.82 6.35
N SER A 127 -5.01 10.30 6.63
CA SER A 127 -6.12 11.03 7.27
C SER A 127 -5.77 11.44 8.70
N ALA A 128 -4.92 10.68 9.39
CA ALA A 128 -4.45 11.04 10.73
C ALA A 128 -3.50 12.26 10.71
N GLU A 129 -2.67 12.38 9.67
CA GLU A 129 -1.70 13.48 9.52
C GLU A 129 -2.22 14.68 8.69
N ARG A 130 -3.16 14.47 7.76
CA ARG A 130 -3.53 15.42 6.69
C ARG A 130 -5.02 15.37 6.34
N LYS A 131 -5.43 16.30 5.47
CA LYS A 131 -6.78 16.32 4.89
C LYS A 131 -6.85 15.33 3.73
N VAL A 132 -7.75 14.37 3.78
CA VAL A 132 -8.06 13.43 2.68
C VAL A 132 -9.32 13.89 1.96
N LEU A 133 -9.26 13.86 0.62
CA LEU A 133 -10.39 14.08 -0.27
C LEU A 133 -10.52 12.89 -1.22
N CYS A 134 -11.70 12.31 -1.30
CA CYS A 134 -12.05 11.24 -2.20
C CYS A 134 -12.82 11.78 -3.43
N ILE A 135 -12.48 11.29 -4.62
CA ILE A 135 -13.33 11.32 -5.81
C ILE A 135 -14.06 9.98 -5.85
N ALA A 136 -15.29 9.98 -5.37
CA ALA A 136 -16.13 8.80 -5.22
C ALA A 136 -16.87 8.51 -6.54
N ARG A 137 -16.82 7.26 -6.96
CA ARG A 137 -17.49 6.75 -8.16
C ARG A 137 -18.87 6.17 -7.85
N SER A 138 -19.12 5.87 -6.57
CA SER A 138 -20.40 5.34 -6.08
C SER A 138 -20.79 5.97 -4.74
N ALA A 139 -22.05 5.83 -4.36
CA ALA A 139 -22.53 6.25 -3.04
C ALA A 139 -21.83 5.48 -1.90
N GLU A 140 -21.48 4.21 -2.14
CA GLU A 140 -20.77 3.37 -1.18
C GLU A 140 -19.36 3.89 -0.90
N GLU A 141 -18.59 4.24 -1.94
CA GLU A 141 -17.27 4.86 -1.78
C GLU A 141 -17.36 6.19 -1.01
N ALA A 142 -18.38 7.01 -1.31
CA ALA A 142 -18.61 8.26 -0.60
C ALA A 142 -18.97 8.05 0.88
N MET A 143 -19.73 7.00 1.20
CA MET A 143 -20.07 6.61 2.56
C MET A 143 -18.83 6.14 3.32
N ARG A 144 -18.02 5.25 2.74
CA ARG A 144 -16.77 4.77 3.33
C ARG A 144 -15.79 5.91 3.61
N ALA A 145 -15.63 6.84 2.65
CA ALA A 145 -14.84 8.05 2.86
C ALA A 145 -15.38 8.88 4.05
N ALA A 146 -16.70 9.02 4.17
CA ALA A 146 -17.33 9.76 5.26
C ALA A 146 -17.15 9.10 6.63
N GLU A 147 -17.20 7.76 6.70
CA GLU A 147 -16.94 6.98 7.92
C GLU A 147 -15.51 7.18 8.43
N MET A 148 -14.55 7.30 7.52
CA MET A 148 -13.17 7.68 7.82
C MET A 148 -12.97 9.16 8.14
N GLY A 149 -14.02 9.98 8.02
CA GLY A 149 -13.97 11.42 8.21
C GLY A 149 -13.34 12.20 7.06
N ALA A 150 -13.07 11.55 5.92
CA ALA A 150 -12.60 12.19 4.70
C ALA A 150 -13.73 12.99 4.02
N ALA A 151 -13.34 14.03 3.28
CA ALA A 151 -14.28 14.71 2.39
C ALA A 151 -14.41 13.91 1.09
N SER A 152 -15.57 13.96 0.44
CA SER A 152 -15.78 13.31 -0.84
C SER A 152 -16.49 14.24 -1.82
N ILE A 153 -16.18 14.06 -3.10
CA ILE A 153 -16.92 14.60 -4.24
C ILE A 153 -17.28 13.43 -5.14
N PHE A 154 -18.36 13.54 -5.90
CA PHE A 154 -18.66 12.54 -6.92
C PHE A 154 -17.83 12.78 -8.18
N GLU A 155 -17.48 11.70 -8.86
CA GLU A 155 -16.85 11.76 -10.16
C GLU A 155 -17.73 12.49 -11.18
N GLU A 156 -17.13 13.42 -11.92
CA GLU A 156 -17.73 14.11 -13.06
C GLU A 156 -17.52 13.29 -14.34
N SER A 157 -18.31 13.54 -15.38
CA SER A 157 -18.24 12.79 -16.65
C SER A 157 -16.87 12.86 -17.35
N ALA A 158 -16.05 13.85 -17.02
CA ALA A 158 -14.69 13.99 -17.53
C ALA A 158 -13.70 14.10 -16.36
N PHE A 159 -12.62 13.30 -16.41
CA PHE A 159 -11.55 13.30 -15.41
C PHE A 159 -11.02 14.71 -15.09
N SER A 160 -10.82 15.54 -16.11
CA SER A 160 -10.33 16.91 -15.94
C SER A 160 -11.26 17.76 -15.07
N GLN A 161 -12.58 17.57 -15.15
CA GLN A 161 -13.54 18.27 -14.31
C GLN A 161 -13.45 17.79 -12.86
N SER A 162 -13.34 16.47 -12.65
CA SER A 162 -13.09 15.86 -11.33
C SER A 162 -11.80 16.41 -10.70
N PHE A 163 -10.70 16.51 -11.46
CA PHE A 163 -9.43 17.04 -10.97
C PHE A 163 -9.47 18.53 -10.63
N ILE A 164 -10.26 19.31 -11.38
CA ILE A 164 -10.50 20.72 -11.07
C ILE A 164 -11.34 20.83 -9.79
N ALA A 165 -12.42 20.05 -9.67
CA ALA A 165 -13.33 20.07 -8.52
C ALA A 165 -12.63 19.63 -7.24
N CYS A 166 -11.76 18.63 -7.32
CA CYS A 166 -10.98 18.13 -6.18
C CYS A 166 -9.79 19.05 -5.81
N GLY A 167 -9.50 20.04 -6.66
CA GLY A 167 -8.38 20.95 -6.47
C GLY A 167 -7.02 20.29 -6.63
N LEU A 168 -6.88 19.28 -7.51
CA LEU A 168 -5.67 18.46 -7.69
C LEU A 168 -4.39 19.31 -7.80
N ARG A 169 -4.46 20.45 -8.49
CA ARG A 169 -3.34 21.41 -8.62
C ARG A 169 -2.71 21.84 -7.28
N ARG A 170 -3.50 21.88 -6.20
CA ARG A 170 -3.06 22.29 -4.85
C ARG A 170 -2.87 21.10 -3.90
N ALA A 171 -3.15 19.88 -4.37
CA ALA A 171 -2.94 18.67 -3.61
C ALA A 171 -1.43 18.41 -3.44
N ARG A 172 -1.09 17.61 -2.43
CA ARG A 172 0.27 17.07 -2.30
C ARG A 172 0.46 15.89 -3.25
N CYS A 173 -0.55 15.03 -3.33
CA CYS A 173 -0.53 13.81 -4.11
C CYS A 173 -1.93 13.39 -4.56
N LEU A 174 -1.96 12.56 -5.59
CA LEU A 174 -3.11 11.79 -6.04
C LEU A 174 -2.80 10.31 -5.89
N PHE A 175 -3.64 9.58 -5.18
CA PHE A 175 -3.70 8.12 -5.21
C PHE A 175 -4.81 7.71 -6.16
N VAL A 176 -4.50 6.84 -7.10
CA VAL A 176 -5.44 6.21 -8.02
C VAL A 176 -5.56 4.76 -7.58
N MET A 177 -6.68 4.44 -6.94
CA MET A 177 -6.97 3.12 -6.39
C MET A 177 -8.37 2.71 -6.84
N THR A 178 -8.42 1.79 -7.79
CA THR A 178 -9.67 1.25 -8.32
C THR A 178 -9.55 -0.25 -8.49
N GLU A 179 -10.69 -0.94 -8.47
CA GLU A 179 -10.75 -2.38 -8.73
C GLU A 179 -10.36 -2.76 -10.17
N SER A 180 -10.38 -1.81 -11.11
CA SER A 180 -9.98 -2.02 -12.51
C SER A 180 -8.65 -1.34 -12.80
N ASP A 181 -7.63 -2.12 -13.16
CA ASP A 181 -6.32 -1.58 -13.53
C ASP A 181 -6.38 -0.75 -14.83
N VAL A 182 -7.32 -1.05 -15.72
CA VAL A 182 -7.58 -0.24 -16.93
C VAL A 182 -8.05 1.15 -16.55
N LEU A 183 -9.01 1.25 -15.63
CA LEU A 183 -9.50 2.54 -15.16
C LEU A 183 -8.42 3.30 -14.38
N ALA A 184 -7.59 2.59 -13.59
CA ALA A 184 -6.45 3.19 -12.90
C ALA A 184 -5.45 3.80 -13.90
N GLN A 185 -5.19 3.12 -15.02
CA GLN A 185 -4.34 3.62 -16.11
C GLN A 185 -4.94 4.85 -16.80
N GLU A 186 -6.23 4.84 -17.10
CA GLU A 186 -6.91 5.97 -17.75
C GLU A 186 -6.95 7.22 -16.87
N ALA A 187 -7.29 7.05 -15.58
CA ALA A 187 -7.36 8.13 -14.61
C ALA A 187 -5.98 8.73 -14.33
N SER A 188 -4.94 7.88 -14.17
CA SER A 188 -3.57 8.34 -13.94
C SER A 188 -3.01 9.10 -15.14
N ARG A 189 -3.20 8.59 -16.37
CA ARG A 189 -2.77 9.29 -17.60
C ARG A 189 -3.50 10.62 -17.79
N SER A 190 -4.80 10.65 -17.53
CA SER A 190 -5.58 11.89 -17.56
C SER A 190 -5.10 12.91 -16.53
N ALA A 191 -4.68 12.45 -15.35
CA ALA A 191 -4.11 13.31 -14.30
C ALA A 191 -2.72 13.83 -14.68
N GLU A 192 -1.88 13.00 -15.30
CA GLU A 192 -0.59 13.41 -15.85
C GLU A 192 -0.76 14.52 -16.89
N ASP A 193 -1.61 14.31 -17.89
CA ASP A 193 -1.88 15.29 -18.95
C ASP A 193 -2.44 16.60 -18.37
N PHE A 194 -3.34 16.49 -17.40
CA PHE A 194 -3.89 17.64 -16.68
C PHE A 194 -2.78 18.46 -15.98
N LEU A 195 -1.85 17.80 -15.28
CA LEU A 195 -0.76 18.46 -14.56
C LEU A 195 0.31 19.01 -15.52
N ARG A 196 0.61 18.31 -16.63
CA ARG A 196 1.51 18.79 -17.70
C ARG A 196 0.98 20.06 -18.35
N ASN A 197 -0.32 20.10 -18.67
CA ASN A 197 -0.97 21.28 -19.22
C ASN A 197 -0.94 22.49 -18.26
N ILE A 198 -1.07 22.25 -16.95
CA ILE A 198 -0.90 23.30 -15.93
C ILE A 198 0.54 23.82 -15.88
N ARG A 199 1.54 22.94 -16.05
CA ARG A 199 2.97 23.32 -16.09
C ARG A 199 3.28 24.18 -17.31
N ARG A 200 2.84 23.76 -18.51
CA ARG A 200 3.07 24.47 -19.79
C ARG A 200 2.40 25.84 -19.87
N SER A 201 1.19 25.98 -19.31
CA SER A 201 0.41 27.23 -19.38
C SER A 201 0.95 28.36 -18.49
N ARG A 202 1.94 28.12 -17.62
CA ARG A 202 2.56 29.15 -16.78
C ARG A 202 3.96 29.53 -17.30
N LYS A 203 4.17 30.83 -17.56
CA LYS A 203 5.53 31.42 -17.55
C LYS A 203 6.23 30.99 -16.25
N ALA A 204 7.43 30.44 -16.37
CA ALA A 204 8.25 29.87 -15.32
C ALA A 204 8.14 30.62 -13.97
N GLY A 205 7.75 29.93 -12.88
CA GLY A 205 7.97 30.45 -11.52
C GLY A 205 6.89 30.22 -10.44
N GLY A 206 5.71 29.67 -10.75
CA GLY A 206 4.58 29.71 -9.81
C GLY A 206 4.26 28.46 -8.97
N LEU A 207 4.72 27.27 -9.35
CA LEU A 207 4.54 26.02 -8.57
C LEU A 207 5.92 25.45 -8.30
N LYS A 208 6.35 25.44 -7.03
CA LYS A 208 7.66 24.87 -6.64
C LYS A 208 7.73 23.35 -6.88
N ARG A 209 6.60 22.63 -6.84
CA ARG A 209 6.51 21.18 -7.10
C ARG A 209 5.08 20.81 -7.56
N LEU A 210 4.95 19.98 -8.58
CA LEU A 210 3.66 19.38 -8.96
C LEU A 210 3.28 18.25 -7.98
N PRO A 211 1.98 17.92 -7.84
CA PRO A 211 1.56 16.75 -7.09
C PRO A 211 2.17 15.48 -7.67
N SER A 212 2.59 14.56 -6.78
CA SER A 212 2.96 13.20 -7.19
C SER A 212 1.71 12.34 -7.40
N ILE A 213 1.74 11.44 -8.37
CA ILE A 213 0.68 10.49 -8.65
C ILE A 213 1.13 9.11 -8.18
N PHE A 214 0.28 8.39 -7.47
CA PHE A 214 0.50 7.03 -7.00
C PHE A 214 -0.61 6.17 -7.59
N VAL A 215 -0.25 5.10 -8.29
CA VAL A 215 -1.21 4.26 -9.01
C VAL A 215 -1.05 2.82 -8.53
N GLY A 216 -2.10 2.28 -7.92
CA GLY A 216 -2.14 0.89 -7.49
C GLY A 216 -2.68 0.00 -8.60
N TYR A 217 -1.99 -1.12 -8.84
CA TYR A 217 -2.40 -2.17 -9.76
C TYR A 217 -2.64 -3.46 -8.99
N SER A 218 -3.68 -4.20 -9.35
CA SER A 218 -3.96 -5.52 -8.79
C SER A 218 -3.22 -6.60 -9.59
N ASP A 219 -3.22 -6.51 -10.92
CA ASP A 219 -2.53 -7.41 -11.82
C ASP A 219 -1.08 -6.97 -12.06
N GLU A 220 -0.15 -7.91 -11.89
CA GLU A 220 1.27 -7.65 -12.06
C GLU A 220 1.67 -7.45 -13.52
N SER A 221 0.98 -8.10 -14.47
CA SER A 221 1.26 -7.92 -15.89
C SER A 221 0.88 -6.51 -16.35
N ALA A 222 -0.26 -5.99 -15.89
CA ALA A 222 -0.67 -4.61 -16.12
C ALA A 222 0.33 -3.61 -15.51
N LEU A 223 0.80 -3.85 -14.28
CA LEU A 223 1.84 -3.03 -13.65
C LEU A 223 3.13 -3.01 -14.48
N ARG A 224 3.59 -4.18 -14.95
CA ARG A 224 4.80 -4.34 -15.76
C ARG A 224 4.71 -3.54 -17.06
N ILE A 225 3.62 -3.74 -17.82
CA ILE A 225 3.37 -3.00 -19.07
C ILE A 225 3.33 -1.49 -18.81
N ALA A 226 2.66 -1.05 -17.75
CA ALA A 226 2.57 0.37 -17.41
C ALA A 226 3.96 0.99 -17.12
N ARG A 227 4.84 0.26 -16.44
CA ARG A 227 6.23 0.69 -16.17
C ARG A 227 7.09 0.70 -17.43
N GLU A 228 6.93 -0.26 -18.34
CA GLU A 228 7.60 -0.25 -19.65
C GLU A 228 7.21 0.96 -20.48
N PHE A 229 5.93 1.36 -20.45
CA PHE A 229 5.46 2.59 -21.09
C PHE A 229 6.11 3.85 -20.50
N ASP A 230 6.27 3.90 -19.18
CA ASP A 230 6.96 5.03 -18.52
C ASP A 230 8.42 5.11 -18.95
N GLU A 231 9.14 4.00 -18.92
CA GLU A 231 10.55 3.93 -19.33
C GLU A 231 10.73 4.35 -20.79
N ALA A 232 9.83 3.91 -21.69
CA ALA A 232 9.82 4.35 -23.08
C ALA A 232 9.58 5.87 -23.22
N ALA A 233 8.70 6.45 -22.40
CA ALA A 233 8.41 7.88 -22.41
C ALA A 233 9.58 8.72 -21.86
N GLU A 234 10.24 8.26 -20.80
CA GLU A 234 11.39 8.93 -20.16
C GLU A 234 12.66 8.95 -21.02
N ASN A 235 12.77 8.01 -21.96
CA ASN A 235 13.89 7.96 -22.91
C ASN A 235 13.76 8.97 -24.07
N THR A 236 12.68 9.75 -24.12
CA THR A 236 12.53 10.86 -25.07
C THR A 236 13.10 12.18 -24.49
N PRO A 237 13.73 13.06 -25.30
CA PRO A 237 14.30 14.32 -24.84
C PRO A 237 13.30 15.24 -24.11
N ASP A 238 12.04 15.25 -24.54
CA ASP A 238 10.96 16.04 -23.94
C ASP A 238 10.40 15.40 -22.64
N GLY A 239 10.50 14.07 -22.50
CA GLY A 239 9.94 13.31 -21.39
C GLY A 239 10.52 13.68 -20.02
N ARG A 240 11.83 13.98 -19.95
CA ARG A 240 12.53 14.23 -18.67
C ARG A 240 12.32 15.64 -18.09
N SER A 241 12.07 16.64 -18.91
CA SER A 241 11.96 18.06 -18.47
C SER A 241 10.55 18.44 -18.00
N GLU A 242 9.53 17.70 -18.46
CA GLU A 242 8.11 17.94 -18.18
C GLU A 242 7.46 16.90 -17.27
N SER A 243 8.21 15.91 -16.77
CA SER A 243 7.64 14.75 -16.09
C SER A 243 6.89 15.12 -14.81
N VAL A 244 5.66 14.62 -14.74
CA VAL A 244 4.91 14.46 -13.50
C VAL A 244 5.45 13.19 -12.85
N ARG A 245 5.76 13.22 -11.55
CA ARG A 245 6.25 12.03 -10.86
C ARG A 245 5.09 11.08 -10.63
N VAL A 246 5.15 9.92 -11.25
CA VAL A 246 4.13 8.88 -11.16
C VAL A 246 4.79 7.62 -10.62
N PHE A 247 4.23 7.07 -9.55
CA PHE A 247 4.73 5.88 -8.90
C PHE A 247 3.70 4.77 -9.07
N ARG A 248 4.09 3.69 -9.74
CA ARG A 248 3.22 2.54 -10.00
C ARG A 248 3.62 1.39 -9.08
N PHE A 249 2.66 0.85 -8.35
CA PHE A 249 2.89 -0.19 -7.35
C PHE A 249 1.77 -1.22 -7.33
N ASN A 250 2.07 -2.41 -6.82
CA ASN A 250 1.09 -3.42 -6.46
C ASN A 250 1.08 -3.53 -4.91
N PRO A 251 -0.07 -3.29 -4.25
CA PRO A 251 -0.13 -3.29 -2.79
C PRO A 251 0.08 -4.69 -2.18
N GLU A 252 -0.31 -5.76 -2.87
CA GLU A 252 -0.13 -7.14 -2.41
C GLU A 252 1.33 -7.57 -2.51
N LEU A 253 2.01 -7.20 -3.61
CA LEU A 253 3.46 -7.40 -3.73
C LEU A 253 4.23 -6.60 -2.67
N HIS A 254 3.76 -5.40 -2.34
CA HIS A 254 4.36 -4.60 -1.28
C HIS A 254 4.20 -5.24 0.10
N LEU A 255 3.03 -5.80 0.39
CA LEU A 255 2.77 -6.58 1.60
C LEU A 255 3.68 -7.82 1.65
N ALA A 256 3.75 -8.56 0.54
CA ALA A 256 4.57 -9.75 0.42
C ALA A 256 6.05 -9.46 0.71
N ARG A 257 6.59 -8.38 0.14
CA ARG A 257 7.97 -7.92 0.41
C ARG A 257 8.22 -7.71 1.90
N ALA A 258 7.34 -6.97 2.59
CA ALA A 258 7.50 -6.69 4.02
C ALA A 258 7.46 -7.98 4.87
N ILE A 259 6.58 -8.92 4.51
CA ILE A 259 6.43 -10.21 5.18
C ILE A 259 7.66 -11.10 4.94
N VAL A 260 8.11 -11.23 3.69
CA VAL A 260 9.28 -12.05 3.31
C VAL A 260 10.57 -11.46 3.91
N ASP A 261 10.73 -10.14 3.91
CA ASP A 261 11.85 -9.46 4.57
C ASP A 261 11.93 -9.83 6.05
N THR A 262 10.79 -9.83 6.74
CA THR A 262 10.75 -10.08 8.18
C THR A 262 10.93 -11.55 8.52
N HIS A 263 10.25 -12.43 7.78
CA HIS A 263 10.08 -13.83 8.19
C HIS A 263 10.92 -14.84 7.43
N VAL A 264 11.48 -14.45 6.28
CA VAL A 264 12.36 -15.29 5.46
C VAL A 264 13.77 -14.69 5.50
N LEU A 265 13.96 -13.52 4.87
CA LEU A 265 15.28 -12.88 4.74
C LEU A 265 15.81 -12.33 6.06
N GLY A 266 14.96 -12.07 7.05
CA GLY A 266 15.30 -11.59 8.39
C GLY A 266 15.80 -12.69 9.33
N SER A 267 15.63 -13.96 8.96
CA SER A 267 16.06 -15.10 9.78
C SER A 267 17.56 -15.34 9.67
N LEU A 268 18.18 -15.93 10.70
CA LEU A 268 19.55 -16.43 10.57
C LEU A 268 19.64 -17.37 9.36
N PRO A 269 20.77 -17.38 8.64
CA PRO A 269 20.93 -18.23 7.46
C PRO A 269 20.65 -19.68 7.86
N ASN A 270 19.58 -20.26 7.32
CA ASN A 270 19.40 -21.70 7.39
C ASN A 270 20.45 -22.30 6.44
N PRO A 271 21.35 -23.19 6.91
CA PRO A 271 22.30 -23.85 6.02
C PRO A 271 21.63 -24.82 5.03
N GLU A 272 20.33 -25.07 5.17
CA GLU A 272 19.54 -25.92 4.30
C GLU A 272 18.60 -25.14 3.37
N MET A 273 18.18 -25.82 2.30
CA MET A 273 17.14 -25.39 1.38
C MET A 273 15.88 -24.92 2.10
N LEU A 274 15.43 -23.70 1.78
CA LEU A 274 14.16 -23.16 2.28
C LEU A 274 12.97 -23.98 1.78
N ARG A 275 12.17 -24.50 2.72
CA ARG A 275 10.86 -25.09 2.44
C ARG A 275 9.75 -24.16 2.92
N ALA A 276 9.06 -23.51 1.99
CA ALA A 276 7.90 -22.67 2.27
C ALA A 276 6.60 -23.37 1.89
N ALA A 277 5.52 -23.07 2.62
CA ALA A 277 4.16 -23.43 2.23
C ALA A 277 3.30 -22.16 2.12
N VAL A 278 2.46 -22.08 1.10
CA VAL A 278 1.52 -20.97 0.88
C VAL A 278 0.12 -21.53 0.80
N PHE A 279 -0.75 -21.13 1.73
CA PHE A 279 -2.15 -21.53 1.82
C PHE A 279 -3.05 -20.39 1.35
N GLY A 280 -3.83 -20.62 0.29
CA GLY A 280 -4.60 -19.60 -0.43
C GLY A 280 -3.74 -18.94 -1.50
N PHE A 281 -3.84 -19.41 -2.74
CA PHE A 281 -3.00 -19.03 -3.88
C PHE A 281 -3.70 -18.05 -4.83
N ALA A 282 -4.21 -16.97 -4.26
CA ALA A 282 -4.70 -15.80 -4.98
C ALA A 282 -3.99 -14.55 -4.45
N GLY A 283 -3.99 -13.47 -5.22
CA GLY A 283 -3.49 -12.15 -4.81
C GLY A 283 -2.22 -12.18 -3.95
N ILE A 284 -2.37 -11.99 -2.64
CA ILE A 284 -1.29 -12.04 -1.62
C ILE A 284 -0.50 -13.36 -1.67
N GLY A 285 -1.14 -14.53 -1.78
CA GLY A 285 -0.44 -15.81 -1.81
C GLY A 285 0.45 -15.98 -3.05
N GLN A 286 -0.04 -15.52 -4.21
CA GLN A 286 0.78 -15.46 -5.44
C GLN A 286 1.94 -14.48 -5.28
N ALA A 287 1.69 -13.31 -4.69
CA ALA A 287 2.72 -12.32 -4.41
C ALA A 287 3.80 -12.84 -3.44
N ILE A 288 3.44 -13.62 -2.42
CA ILE A 288 4.39 -14.29 -1.52
C ILE A 288 5.24 -15.32 -2.27
N ALA A 289 4.61 -16.18 -3.08
CA ALA A 289 5.34 -17.18 -3.86
C ALA A 289 6.32 -16.52 -4.84
N PHE A 290 5.88 -15.47 -5.55
CA PHE A 290 6.72 -14.65 -6.43
C PHE A 290 7.91 -14.05 -5.67
N GLU A 291 7.64 -13.42 -4.52
CA GLU A 291 8.67 -12.73 -3.74
C GLU A 291 9.70 -13.69 -3.14
N ILE A 292 9.29 -14.89 -2.72
CA ILE A 292 10.21 -15.96 -2.29
C ILE A 292 11.06 -16.42 -3.46
N ALA A 293 10.45 -16.74 -4.61
CA ALA A 293 11.17 -17.19 -5.80
C ALA A 293 12.19 -16.16 -6.30
N GLN A 294 11.94 -14.87 -6.08
CA GLN A 294 12.86 -13.80 -6.50
C GLN A 294 14.01 -13.56 -5.52
N THR A 295 13.82 -13.81 -4.22
CA THR A 295 14.75 -13.32 -3.18
C THR A 295 15.41 -14.39 -2.33
N ALA A 296 14.85 -15.60 -2.26
CA ALA A 296 15.33 -16.65 -1.36
C ALA A 296 16.47 -17.50 -1.96
N HIS A 297 17.54 -16.85 -2.43
CA HIS A 297 18.72 -17.51 -3.00
C HIS A 297 19.90 -17.46 -2.03
N PHE A 298 19.95 -18.45 -1.13
CA PHE A 298 20.89 -18.47 -0.01
C PHE A 298 22.21 -19.17 -0.33
N GLY A 299 23.09 -19.21 0.67
CA GLY A 299 24.45 -19.76 0.54
C GLY A 299 24.49 -21.23 0.18
N ASP A 300 23.46 -22.02 0.47
CA ASP A 300 23.39 -23.43 0.07
C ASP A 300 23.15 -23.61 -1.44
N LEU A 301 22.84 -22.52 -2.16
CA LEU A 301 22.66 -22.46 -3.62
C LEU A 301 21.51 -23.31 -4.17
N SER A 302 20.67 -23.89 -3.32
CA SER A 302 19.47 -24.60 -3.74
C SER A 302 18.37 -23.61 -4.17
N LEU A 303 17.43 -24.11 -4.99
CA LEU A 303 16.21 -23.38 -5.27
C LEU A 303 15.26 -23.49 -4.06
N PRO A 304 14.58 -22.40 -3.67
CA PRO A 304 13.55 -22.49 -2.63
C PRO A 304 12.45 -23.45 -3.10
N ARG A 305 12.00 -24.34 -2.20
CA ARG A 305 10.86 -25.21 -2.45
C ARG A 305 9.60 -24.60 -1.87
N ILE A 306 8.55 -24.48 -2.68
CA ILE A 306 7.30 -23.82 -2.31
C ILE A 306 6.12 -24.78 -2.55
N SER A 307 5.50 -25.24 -1.47
CA SER A 307 4.26 -26.02 -1.55
C SER A 307 3.06 -25.07 -1.62
N LEU A 308 2.36 -25.03 -2.75
CA LEU A 308 1.21 -24.18 -3.03
C LEU A 308 -0.08 -24.93 -2.73
N CYS A 309 -0.83 -24.46 -1.74
CA CYS A 309 -2.00 -25.14 -1.19
C CYS A 309 -3.26 -24.32 -1.42
N ASP A 310 -4.13 -24.76 -2.33
CA ASP A 310 -5.44 -24.16 -2.54
C ASP A 310 -6.43 -25.16 -3.15
N ARG A 311 -7.70 -24.75 -3.30
CA ARG A 311 -8.72 -25.50 -4.01
C ARG A 311 -8.65 -25.21 -5.51
N GLY A 312 -8.59 -26.25 -6.35
CA GLY A 312 -8.47 -26.08 -7.80
C GLY A 312 -7.16 -25.40 -8.19
N ILE A 313 -6.11 -25.72 -7.43
CA ILE A 313 -4.82 -25.01 -7.44
C ILE A 313 -4.10 -25.14 -8.77
N GLU A 314 -4.28 -26.26 -9.50
CA GLU A 314 -3.64 -26.50 -10.79
C GLU A 314 -3.97 -25.40 -11.80
N ALA A 315 -5.25 -25.03 -11.93
CA ALA A 315 -5.66 -23.99 -12.87
C ALA A 315 -5.12 -22.61 -12.49
N SER A 316 -5.09 -22.30 -11.18
CA SER A 316 -4.54 -21.03 -10.68
C SER A 316 -3.02 -20.96 -10.86
N PHE A 317 -2.33 -22.09 -10.69
CA PHE A 317 -0.89 -22.20 -10.91
C PHE A 317 -0.53 -22.06 -12.38
N ASP A 318 -1.29 -22.67 -13.30
CA ASP A 318 -1.09 -22.50 -14.75
C ASP A 318 -1.24 -21.03 -15.17
N GLU A 319 -2.25 -20.32 -14.65
CA GLU A 319 -2.44 -18.89 -14.93
C GLU A 319 -1.31 -18.02 -14.33
N PHE A 320 -0.80 -18.41 -13.17
CA PHE A 320 0.35 -17.76 -12.55
C PHE A 320 1.63 -17.97 -13.38
N LEU A 321 1.92 -19.19 -13.84
CA LEU A 321 3.06 -19.49 -14.71
C LEU A 321 2.96 -18.75 -16.05
N ALA A 322 1.75 -18.59 -16.61
CA ALA A 322 1.55 -17.80 -17.82
C ALA A 322 1.97 -16.33 -17.66
N ARG A 323 1.83 -15.76 -16.45
CA ARG A 323 2.26 -14.39 -16.12
C ARG A 323 3.73 -14.29 -15.68
N HIS A 324 4.28 -15.39 -15.19
CA HIS A 324 5.64 -15.53 -14.65
C HIS A 324 6.37 -16.76 -15.23
N PRO A 325 6.68 -16.77 -16.54
CA PRO A 325 7.14 -17.97 -17.25
C PRO A 325 8.49 -18.51 -16.76
N GLY A 326 9.30 -17.69 -16.07
CA GLY A 326 10.58 -18.11 -15.50
C GLY A 326 10.50 -18.63 -14.06
N PHE A 327 9.31 -18.83 -13.50
CA PHE A 327 9.16 -19.21 -12.10
C PHE A 327 9.81 -20.57 -11.76
N ASP A 328 9.65 -21.58 -12.62
CA ASP A 328 10.22 -22.92 -12.37
C ASP A 328 11.76 -22.96 -12.40
N ALA A 329 12.38 -21.94 -13.00
CA ALA A 329 13.83 -21.76 -12.97
C ALA A 329 14.32 -21.03 -11.70
N ALA A 330 13.41 -20.32 -11.02
CA ALA A 330 13.68 -19.53 -9.83
C ALA A 330 13.29 -20.24 -8.53
N ALA A 331 12.30 -21.14 -8.57
CA ALA A 331 11.83 -21.92 -7.42
C ALA A 331 11.33 -23.30 -7.86
N SER A 332 11.36 -24.26 -6.93
CA SER A 332 10.71 -25.56 -7.09
C SER A 332 9.31 -25.50 -6.47
N ALA A 333 8.26 -25.43 -7.28
CA ALA A 333 6.89 -25.48 -6.79
C ALA A 333 6.34 -26.91 -6.72
N GLU A 334 5.56 -27.17 -5.68
CA GLU A 334 4.72 -28.36 -5.55
C GLU A 334 3.27 -27.90 -5.36
N VAL A 335 2.39 -28.35 -6.25
CA VAL A 335 0.96 -28.03 -6.17
C VAL A 335 0.26 -29.06 -5.29
N VAL A 336 -0.51 -28.59 -4.30
CA VAL A 336 -1.15 -29.44 -3.30
C VAL A 336 -2.61 -29.04 -3.14
N GLU A 337 -3.53 -29.93 -3.50
CA GLU A 337 -4.96 -29.69 -3.32
C GLU A 337 -5.34 -29.48 -1.84
N ALA A 338 -6.31 -28.60 -1.58
CA ALA A 338 -6.72 -28.22 -0.23
C ALA A 338 -7.20 -29.41 0.63
N SER A 339 -7.65 -30.50 0.00
CA SER A 339 -8.05 -31.73 0.69
C SER A 339 -6.86 -32.63 1.09
N GLN A 340 -5.67 -32.41 0.53
CA GLN A 340 -4.53 -33.32 0.61
C GLN A 340 -3.38 -32.81 1.46
N TRP A 341 -3.31 -31.49 1.74
CA TRP A 341 -2.18 -30.88 2.43
C TRP A 341 -1.82 -31.55 3.76
N LYS A 342 -2.80 -32.03 4.52
CA LYS A 342 -2.56 -32.71 5.80
C LYS A 342 -1.73 -33.97 5.62
N ASN A 343 -1.95 -34.72 4.54
CA ASN A 343 -1.18 -35.93 4.24
C ASN A 343 0.25 -35.58 3.83
N VAL A 344 0.42 -34.52 3.02
CA VAL A 344 1.74 -34.02 2.59
C VAL A 344 2.55 -33.58 3.80
N PHE A 345 2.00 -32.67 4.60
CA PHE A 345 2.67 -32.07 5.75
C PHE A 345 2.72 -32.96 6.99
N SER A 346 2.10 -34.14 6.96
CA SER A 346 2.36 -35.18 7.98
C SER A 346 3.74 -35.85 7.78
N ASN A 347 4.30 -35.79 6.57
CA ASN A 347 5.58 -36.42 6.24
C ASN A 347 6.73 -35.40 6.19
N GLU A 348 6.50 -34.24 5.56
CA GLU A 348 7.52 -33.21 5.38
C GLU A 348 6.96 -31.84 5.73
N LEU A 349 7.29 -31.32 6.91
CA LEU A 349 6.83 -30.01 7.34
C LEU A 349 7.65 -28.87 6.71
N PRO A 350 7.02 -27.73 6.37
CA PRO A 350 7.72 -26.56 5.89
C PRO A 350 8.45 -25.88 7.05
N ASP A 351 9.46 -25.08 6.71
CA ASP A 351 10.16 -24.23 7.66
C ASP A 351 9.31 -22.99 7.98
N VAL A 352 8.57 -22.49 6.99
CA VAL A 352 7.63 -21.37 7.11
C VAL A 352 6.34 -21.64 6.34
N ALA A 353 5.20 -21.32 6.93
CA ALA A 353 3.88 -21.42 6.33
C ALA A 353 3.19 -20.05 6.33
N PHE A 354 2.80 -19.58 5.14
CA PHE A 354 2.02 -18.36 4.93
C PHE A 354 0.56 -18.74 4.65
N ILE A 355 -0.38 -18.15 5.37
CA ILE A 355 -1.81 -18.47 5.28
C ILE A 355 -2.57 -17.20 4.94
N SER A 356 -3.05 -17.11 3.71
CA SER A 356 -3.66 -15.92 3.10
C SER A 356 -5.06 -16.17 2.54
N PHE A 357 -5.88 -16.98 3.24
CA PHE A 357 -7.28 -17.17 2.85
C PHE A 357 -8.13 -15.91 3.10
N ASP A 358 -9.19 -15.71 2.31
CA ASP A 358 -10.17 -14.66 2.59
C ASP A 358 -11.01 -14.96 3.84
N ASP A 359 -11.28 -16.24 4.11
CA ASP A 359 -12.01 -16.71 5.30
C ASP A 359 -11.07 -16.84 6.51
N SER A 360 -11.28 -15.99 7.50
CA SER A 360 -10.52 -15.98 8.76
C SER A 360 -10.62 -17.27 9.55
N SER A 361 -11.77 -17.95 9.51
CA SER A 361 -12.00 -19.19 10.24
C SER A 361 -11.17 -20.31 9.64
N LEU A 362 -11.15 -20.40 8.31
CA LEU A 362 -10.31 -21.35 7.58
C LEU A 362 -8.83 -21.07 7.81
N ALA A 363 -8.41 -19.80 7.79
CA ALA A 363 -7.03 -19.42 8.03
C ALA A 363 -6.54 -19.81 9.44
N LEU A 364 -7.31 -19.45 10.47
CA LEU A 364 -6.95 -19.75 11.86
C LEU A 364 -7.02 -21.25 12.16
N GLU A 365 -7.97 -21.98 11.58
CA GLU A 365 -8.03 -23.45 11.74
C GLU A 365 -6.85 -24.15 11.05
N THR A 366 -6.47 -23.69 9.86
CA THR A 366 -5.27 -24.18 9.15
C THR A 366 -4.01 -23.94 9.97
N ALA A 367 -3.85 -22.73 10.52
CA ALA A 367 -2.74 -22.38 11.39
C ALA A 367 -2.69 -23.29 12.64
N ARG A 368 -3.84 -23.53 13.27
CA ARG A 368 -3.95 -24.40 14.45
C ARG A 368 -3.54 -25.85 14.16
N VAL A 369 -3.99 -26.40 13.02
CA VAL A 369 -3.67 -27.79 12.63
C VAL A 369 -2.19 -27.92 12.25
N LEU A 370 -1.62 -26.97 11.48
CA LEU A 370 -0.19 -27.00 11.16
C LEU A 370 0.67 -26.99 12.41
N ARG A 371 0.33 -26.14 13.38
CA ARG A 371 1.03 -26.09 14.66
C ARG A 371 0.99 -27.43 15.39
N GLN A 372 -0.15 -28.12 15.38
CA GLN A 372 -0.26 -29.46 15.98
C GLN A 372 0.68 -30.46 15.28
N LEU A 373 0.74 -30.44 13.95
CA LEU A 373 1.66 -31.28 13.18
C LEU A 373 3.12 -30.94 13.51
N SER A 374 3.48 -29.66 13.62
CA SER A 374 4.83 -29.21 14.03
C SER A 374 5.23 -29.77 15.39
N VAL A 375 4.33 -29.73 16.38
CA VAL A 375 4.57 -30.30 17.71
C VAL A 375 4.74 -31.82 17.64
N LEU A 376 3.88 -32.52 16.89
CA LEU A 376 3.94 -33.99 16.77
C LEU A 376 5.22 -34.46 16.08
N ALA A 377 5.71 -33.72 15.09
CA ALA A 377 6.92 -34.05 14.35
C ALA A 377 8.21 -33.60 15.06
N GLY A 378 8.11 -32.82 16.14
CA GLY A 378 9.28 -32.21 16.80
C GLY A 378 10.05 -31.21 15.92
N LYS A 379 9.41 -30.69 14.85
CA LYS A 379 9.98 -29.69 13.93
C LYS A 379 9.15 -28.41 14.03
N GLN A 380 9.78 -27.31 14.45
CA GLN A 380 9.09 -26.02 14.53
C GLN A 380 8.90 -25.42 13.14
N THR A 381 7.64 -25.25 12.73
CA THR A 381 7.26 -24.46 11.55
C THR A 381 6.88 -23.07 12.00
N ARG A 382 7.39 -22.03 11.33
CA ARG A 382 6.92 -20.66 11.54
C ARG A 382 5.61 -20.44 10.81
N ILE A 383 4.54 -20.15 11.54
CA ILE A 383 3.18 -20.03 10.98
C ILE A 383 2.76 -18.55 10.97
N ILE A 384 2.41 -18.04 9.79
CA ILE A 384 2.10 -16.64 9.54
C ILE A 384 0.74 -16.54 8.87
N VAL A 385 -0.22 -15.95 9.57
CA VAL A 385 -1.57 -15.67 9.08
C VAL A 385 -1.62 -14.25 8.56
N ILE A 386 -2.01 -14.09 7.29
CA ILE A 386 -1.99 -12.84 6.53
C ILE A 386 -3.42 -12.46 6.15
N PRO A 387 -4.06 -11.54 6.87
CA PRO A 387 -5.37 -11.02 6.48
C PRO A 387 -5.33 -10.29 5.13
N PRO A 388 -6.42 -10.30 4.35
CA PRO A 388 -6.53 -9.49 3.14
C PRO A 388 -6.48 -7.99 3.48
N LEU A 389 -5.97 -7.18 2.54
CA LEU A 389 -5.91 -5.72 2.67
C LEU A 389 -7.29 -5.10 2.70
N GLY A 390 -7.51 -4.12 3.59
CA GLY A 390 -8.80 -3.44 3.72
C GLY A 390 -9.87 -4.29 4.40
N ARG A 391 -9.49 -5.15 5.35
CA ARG A 391 -10.42 -6.02 6.08
C ARG A 391 -11.52 -5.21 6.80
N GLU A 392 -12.78 -5.58 6.57
CA GLU A 392 -13.90 -5.15 7.41
C GLU A 392 -14.41 -6.36 8.20
N GLY A 393 -14.04 -6.44 9.48
CA GLY A 393 -14.70 -7.31 10.47
C GLY A 393 -14.52 -8.83 10.36
N SER A 394 -13.85 -9.37 9.34
CA SER A 394 -13.64 -10.82 9.19
C SER A 394 -12.50 -11.36 10.06
N TYR A 395 -11.36 -10.68 10.09
CA TYR A 395 -10.20 -11.09 10.89
C TYR A 395 -10.14 -10.36 12.25
N PRO A 396 -9.73 -11.04 13.34
CA PRO A 396 -9.41 -10.35 14.59
C PRO A 396 -8.27 -9.36 14.37
N SER A 397 -8.29 -8.19 15.02
CA SER A 397 -7.17 -7.25 14.91
C SER A 397 -5.91 -7.82 15.58
N GLU A 398 -4.74 -7.45 15.06
CA GLU A 398 -3.45 -7.83 15.66
C GLU A 398 -3.37 -7.30 17.11
N GLU A 399 -3.84 -6.08 17.34
CA GLU A 399 -3.93 -5.47 18.67
C GLU A 399 -4.78 -6.29 19.66
N CYS A 400 -5.86 -6.93 19.18
CA CYS A 400 -6.80 -7.67 20.03
C CYS A 400 -6.32 -9.11 20.33
N CYS A 401 -5.86 -9.83 19.31
CA CYS A 401 -5.56 -11.27 19.42
C CYS A 401 -4.10 -11.65 19.16
N GLY A 402 -3.26 -10.72 18.67
CA GLY A 402 -1.89 -10.99 18.25
C GLY A 402 -1.01 -11.51 19.39
N GLY A 403 -1.14 -10.95 20.60
CA GLY A 403 -0.40 -11.44 21.78
C GLY A 403 -0.73 -12.88 22.16
N TYR A 404 -2.02 -13.24 22.13
CA TYR A 404 -2.46 -14.61 22.37
C TYR A 404 -1.97 -15.55 21.27
N LEU A 405 -2.14 -15.19 19.99
CA LEU A 405 -1.68 -16.02 18.87
C LEU A 405 -0.16 -16.22 18.88
N ARG A 406 0.63 -15.19 19.24
CA ARG A 406 2.08 -15.33 19.42
C ARG A 406 2.45 -16.29 20.55
N SER A 407 1.71 -16.28 21.68
CA SER A 407 1.89 -17.29 22.76
C SER A 407 1.55 -18.72 22.32
N GLN A 408 0.95 -18.84 21.14
CA GLN A 408 0.51 -20.05 20.50
C GLN A 408 1.34 -20.35 19.23
N ASP A 409 2.52 -19.74 19.08
CA ASP A 409 3.44 -19.87 17.93
C ASP A 409 2.83 -19.51 16.57
N ILE A 410 1.81 -18.64 16.55
CA ILE A 410 1.13 -18.16 15.35
C ILE A 410 1.31 -16.65 15.25
N VAL A 411 1.89 -16.18 14.14
CA VAL A 411 2.03 -14.76 13.84
C VAL A 411 0.82 -14.29 13.05
N LEU A 412 0.05 -13.35 13.60
CA LEU A 412 -0.99 -12.64 12.86
C LEU A 412 -0.42 -11.31 12.36
N VAL A 413 -0.44 -11.12 11.04
CA VAL A 413 0.08 -9.91 10.39
C VAL A 413 -0.93 -8.76 10.47
N ASP A 414 -0.44 -7.56 10.75
CA ASP A 414 -1.21 -6.32 10.57
C ASP A 414 -1.04 -5.79 9.14
N SER A 415 -1.77 -6.37 8.19
CA SER A 415 -1.61 -6.07 6.76
C SER A 415 -1.81 -4.59 6.43
N ASP A 416 -2.82 -3.96 7.03
CA ASP A 416 -3.12 -2.53 6.81
C ASP A 416 -2.05 -1.62 7.46
N GLY A 417 -1.42 -2.07 8.55
CA GLY A 417 -0.30 -1.37 9.18
C GLY A 417 0.99 -1.47 8.36
N LEU A 418 1.24 -2.62 7.72
CA LEU A 418 2.41 -2.84 6.87
C LEU A 418 2.32 -2.17 5.50
N VAL A 419 1.11 -2.04 4.94
CA VAL A 419 0.87 -1.36 3.66
C VAL A 419 -0.09 -0.20 3.87
N ASN A 420 0.49 0.98 4.05
CA ASN A 420 -0.25 2.21 4.28
C ASN A 420 0.22 3.33 3.34
N GLY A 421 -0.58 4.40 3.21
CA GLY A 421 -0.31 5.43 2.22
C GLY A 421 0.97 6.21 2.50
N LEU A 422 1.32 6.44 3.77
CA LEU A 422 2.56 7.13 4.14
C LEU A 422 3.80 6.27 3.86
N ASP A 423 3.75 4.95 4.08
CA ASP A 423 4.85 4.04 3.76
C ASP A 423 5.10 3.99 2.25
N ILE A 424 4.04 3.88 1.44
CA ILE A 424 4.13 3.96 -0.03
C ILE A 424 4.75 5.29 -0.46
N MET A 425 4.31 6.41 0.14
CA MET A 425 4.90 7.73 -0.14
C MET A 425 6.36 7.81 0.29
N ARG A 426 6.73 7.32 1.47
CA ARG A 426 8.10 7.38 1.99
C ARG A 426 9.08 6.57 1.15
N ARG A 427 8.69 5.34 0.76
CA ARG A 427 9.47 4.48 -0.11
C ARG A 427 9.63 5.07 -1.51
N ALA A 428 8.60 5.73 -2.03
CA ALA A 428 8.69 6.46 -3.29
C ALA A 428 9.49 7.77 -3.18
N GLU A 429 9.46 8.42 -2.01
CA GLU A 429 10.02 9.76 -1.85
C GLU A 429 11.50 9.77 -1.41
N ASP A 430 12.04 8.86 -0.56
CA ASP A 430 13.47 8.95 -0.13
C ASP A 430 14.09 7.70 0.60
N CYS A 431 13.42 6.56 0.78
CA CYS A 431 13.97 5.43 1.58
C CYS A 431 14.86 4.42 0.84
N ASP A 432 15.48 4.80 -0.28
CA ASP A 432 16.31 3.92 -1.11
C ASP A 432 17.80 4.02 -0.81
N VAL A 433 18.20 4.48 0.38
CA VAL A 433 19.59 4.90 0.63
C VAL A 433 20.61 3.79 0.34
N LEU A 434 20.31 2.55 0.74
CA LEU A 434 21.14 1.40 0.36
C LEU A 434 21.07 1.10 -1.15
N ALA A 435 19.89 1.15 -1.77
CA ALA A 435 19.71 0.87 -3.20
C ALA A 435 20.39 1.92 -4.09
N LYS A 436 20.42 3.18 -3.68
CA LYS A 436 21.21 4.27 -4.28
C LYS A 436 22.70 3.91 -4.27
N GLY A 437 23.20 3.46 -3.12
CA GLY A 437 24.58 2.98 -3.00
C GLY A 437 24.85 1.76 -3.87
N ILE A 438 23.92 0.79 -3.96
CA ILE A 438 24.04 -0.35 -4.87
C ILE A 438 24.17 0.13 -6.31
N HIS A 439 23.28 1.01 -6.77
CA HIS A 439 23.36 1.54 -8.14
C HIS A 439 24.72 2.20 -8.40
N PHE A 440 25.14 3.06 -7.48
CA PHE A 440 26.40 3.78 -7.61
C PHE A 440 27.61 2.84 -7.62
N SER A 441 27.55 1.71 -6.91
CA SER A 441 28.62 0.69 -6.91
C SER A 441 28.89 0.07 -8.29
N TRP A 442 27.91 0.09 -9.21
CA TRP A 442 28.08 -0.34 -10.60
C TRP A 442 28.85 0.67 -11.45
N LEU A 443 28.75 1.96 -11.11
CA LEU A 443 29.42 3.06 -11.79
C LEU A 443 30.81 3.34 -11.20
N ALA A 444 30.99 3.00 -9.91
CA ALA A 444 32.17 3.33 -9.15
C ALA A 444 33.44 2.61 -9.65
N SER A 445 34.48 3.41 -9.91
CA SER A 445 35.86 2.94 -10.03
C SER A 445 36.60 3.15 -8.70
N GLU A 446 37.74 2.49 -8.50
CA GLU A 446 38.53 2.58 -7.26
C GLU A 446 39.01 4.01 -6.92
N SER A 447 39.03 4.92 -7.91
CA SER A 447 39.38 6.34 -7.71
C SER A 447 38.17 7.26 -7.55
N MET A 448 36.94 6.74 -7.64
CA MET A 448 35.72 7.53 -7.62
C MET A 448 35.30 7.89 -6.19
N ARG A 449 35.06 9.19 -5.96
CA ARG A 449 34.57 9.68 -4.67
C ARG A 449 33.05 9.42 -4.54
N TRP A 450 32.65 8.84 -3.43
CA TRP A 450 31.25 8.64 -3.06
C TRP A 450 30.69 9.92 -2.44
N ASP A 451 30.03 10.72 -3.26
CA ASP A 451 29.40 11.97 -2.86
C ASP A 451 27.88 11.87 -2.98
N SER A 452 27.15 12.36 -1.96
CA SER A 452 25.68 12.21 -1.90
C SER A 452 24.97 12.89 -3.06
N GLU A 453 25.45 14.05 -3.53
CA GLU A 453 24.79 14.78 -4.62
C GLU A 453 24.93 14.01 -5.95
N LEU A 454 26.09 13.39 -6.19
CA LEU A 454 26.30 12.54 -7.36
C LEU A 454 25.46 11.26 -7.31
N ILE A 455 25.38 10.62 -6.14
CA ILE A 455 24.57 9.41 -5.93
C ILE A 455 23.09 9.72 -6.22
N ASP A 456 22.57 10.82 -5.67
CA ASP A 456 21.19 11.24 -5.88
C ASP A 456 20.93 11.60 -7.35
N ALA A 457 21.87 12.29 -8.01
CA ALA A 457 21.75 12.66 -9.42
C ALA A 457 21.70 11.45 -10.37
N GLU A 458 22.47 10.39 -10.11
CA GLU A 458 22.39 9.15 -10.91
C GLU A 458 21.11 8.36 -10.59
N TRP A 459 20.70 8.29 -9.33
CA TRP A 459 19.45 7.63 -8.93
C TRP A 459 18.21 8.27 -9.55
N ASP A 460 18.19 9.59 -9.63
CA ASP A 460 17.08 10.35 -10.21
C ASP A 460 16.89 10.08 -11.72
N ARG A 461 17.93 9.58 -12.40
CA ARG A 461 17.89 9.23 -13.83
C ARG A 461 17.40 7.82 -14.11
N LEU A 462 17.27 6.96 -13.09
CA LEU A 462 16.84 5.58 -13.27
C LEU A 462 15.34 5.48 -13.52
N SER A 463 14.97 4.55 -14.41
CA SER A 463 13.60 4.08 -14.52
C SER A 463 13.18 3.33 -13.25
N ASP A 464 11.88 3.27 -12.99
CA ASP A 464 11.35 2.57 -11.81
C ASP A 464 11.70 1.06 -11.80
N VAL A 465 11.83 0.44 -12.98
CA VAL A 465 12.28 -0.95 -13.13
C VAL A 465 13.71 -1.12 -12.62
N LEU A 466 14.62 -0.23 -13.00
CA LEU A 466 16.01 -0.26 -12.54
C LEU A 466 16.11 0.08 -11.04
N ARG A 467 15.29 1.00 -10.53
CA ARG A 467 15.23 1.27 -9.09
C ARG A 467 14.79 0.03 -8.32
N ASP A 468 13.75 -0.67 -8.77
CA ASP A 468 13.31 -1.93 -8.14
C ASP A 468 14.39 -3.00 -8.17
N SER A 469 15.12 -3.17 -9.29
CA SER A 469 16.25 -4.10 -9.37
C SER A 469 17.34 -3.80 -8.32
N ASN A 470 17.70 -2.52 -8.15
CA ASN A 470 18.66 -2.10 -7.12
C ASN A 470 18.11 -2.26 -5.69
N ARG A 471 16.80 -2.08 -5.47
CA ARG A 471 16.14 -2.35 -4.17
C ARG A 471 16.23 -3.83 -3.81
N TYR A 472 16.01 -4.73 -4.76
CA TYR A 472 16.18 -6.17 -4.54
C TYR A 472 17.62 -6.55 -4.20
N ALA A 473 18.59 -6.00 -4.94
CA ALA A 473 20.01 -6.21 -4.63
C ALA A 473 20.40 -5.65 -3.25
N ALA A 474 19.87 -4.49 -2.85
CA ALA A 474 20.08 -3.91 -1.52
C ALA A 474 19.52 -4.79 -0.39
N ARG A 475 18.31 -5.34 -0.58
CA ARG A 475 17.69 -6.27 0.38
C ARG A 475 18.54 -7.54 0.52
N HIS A 476 19.03 -8.08 -0.59
CA HIS A 476 19.85 -9.29 -0.58
C HIS A 476 21.30 -9.05 -0.11
N LEU A 477 21.82 -7.83 -0.18
CA LEU A 477 23.11 -7.47 0.42
C LEU A 477 23.11 -7.77 1.94
N LEU A 478 21.99 -7.52 2.62
CA LEU A 478 21.85 -7.83 4.05
C LEU A 478 22.00 -9.34 4.34
N VAL A 479 21.46 -10.18 3.46
CA VAL A 479 21.55 -11.64 3.54
C VAL A 479 23.00 -12.10 3.39
N LYS A 480 23.70 -11.58 2.37
CA LYS A 480 25.11 -11.90 2.11
C LYS A 480 26.04 -11.42 3.23
N LEU A 481 25.80 -10.23 3.78
CA LEU A 481 26.55 -9.73 4.94
C LEU A 481 26.31 -10.62 6.17
N ARG A 482 25.07 -11.02 6.43
CA ARG A 482 24.75 -11.93 7.55
C ARG A 482 25.41 -13.30 7.39
N PHE A 483 25.44 -13.83 6.17
CA PHE A 483 26.16 -15.06 5.85
C PHE A 483 27.66 -14.96 6.20
N LEU A 484 28.25 -13.76 6.08
CA LEU A 484 29.63 -13.47 6.46
C LEU A 484 29.81 -13.08 7.94
N GLY A 485 28.74 -13.04 8.74
CA GLY A 485 28.77 -12.63 10.14
C GLY A 485 28.78 -11.11 10.34
N TRP A 486 28.26 -10.33 9.40
CA TRP A 486 28.19 -8.86 9.44
C TRP A 486 26.75 -8.35 9.37
N HIS A 487 26.52 -7.15 9.92
CA HIS A 487 25.28 -6.42 9.79
C HIS A 487 25.52 -4.90 9.79
N PHE A 488 24.53 -4.14 9.33
CA PHE A 488 24.57 -2.69 9.44
C PHE A 488 24.11 -2.22 10.83
N VAL A 489 24.77 -1.18 11.33
CA VAL A 489 24.39 -0.44 12.53
C VAL A 489 24.45 1.06 12.27
N SER A 490 23.66 1.84 13.01
CA SER A 490 23.71 3.30 12.92
C SER A 490 25.08 3.83 13.36
N GLY A 491 25.63 4.77 12.59
CA GLY A 491 26.88 5.45 12.90
C GLY A 491 27.63 5.88 11.65
N SER A 492 28.26 7.05 11.70
CA SER A 492 29.13 7.53 10.63
C SER A 492 30.46 6.76 10.63
N ALA A 493 30.98 6.45 9.44
CA ALA A 493 32.36 6.03 9.27
C ALA A 493 33.28 7.12 9.85
N GLY A 494 33.94 6.86 10.98
CA GLY A 494 34.74 7.85 11.70
C GLY A 494 34.90 7.65 13.22
N GLY A 495 34.29 6.63 13.81
CA GLY A 495 34.71 6.17 15.15
C GLY A 495 35.95 5.29 15.03
N ASP A 496 37.12 5.79 15.46
CA ASP A 496 38.47 5.21 15.34
C ASP A 496 38.69 3.85 16.07
N GLY A 497 37.81 2.86 15.92
CA GLY A 497 38.00 1.56 16.60
C GLY A 497 37.18 0.37 16.10
N GLY A 498 36.44 0.47 15.00
CA GLY A 498 35.68 -0.66 14.45
C GLY A 498 36.48 -1.47 13.43
N GLU A 499 36.36 -2.81 13.47
CA GLU A 499 36.85 -3.71 12.40
C GLU A 499 36.24 -3.28 11.04
N LYS A 500 37.07 -3.11 10.01
CA LYS A 500 36.62 -2.80 8.66
C LYS A 500 36.23 -4.08 7.93
N PHE A 501 35.14 -4.07 7.18
CA PHE A 501 34.79 -5.19 6.32
C PHE A 501 35.76 -5.25 5.12
N GLU A 502 36.49 -6.35 4.99
CA GLU A 502 37.45 -6.59 3.90
C GLU A 502 37.05 -7.87 3.15
N LEU A 503 36.44 -7.72 1.97
CA LEU A 503 35.93 -8.84 1.18
C LEU A 503 37.06 -9.79 0.77
N GLU A 504 38.21 -9.24 0.41
CA GLU A 504 39.39 -9.96 -0.07
C GLU A 504 40.03 -10.87 0.99
N SER A 505 39.66 -10.70 2.27
CA SER A 505 40.11 -11.57 3.36
C SER A 505 39.47 -12.97 3.35
N TYR A 506 38.36 -13.15 2.61
CA TYR A 506 37.62 -14.41 2.56
C TYR A 506 38.18 -15.39 1.52
N PRO A 507 38.13 -16.72 1.76
CA PRO A 507 38.61 -17.71 0.81
C PRO A 507 37.87 -17.65 -0.53
N ARG A 508 38.58 -17.96 -1.64
CA ARG A 508 38.02 -17.97 -3.00
C ARG A 508 36.70 -18.75 -3.12
N LYS A 509 36.57 -19.88 -2.40
CA LYS A 509 35.34 -20.69 -2.38
C LYS A 509 34.14 -19.91 -1.84
N ILE A 510 34.34 -19.10 -0.79
CA ILE A 510 33.29 -18.26 -0.21
C ILE A 510 32.95 -17.11 -1.17
N LEU A 511 33.95 -16.51 -1.80
CA LEU A 511 33.72 -15.46 -2.82
C LEU A 511 32.93 -15.98 -4.02
N GLU A 512 33.24 -17.19 -4.50
CA GLU A 512 32.47 -17.83 -5.58
C GLU A 512 31.02 -18.12 -5.15
N GLN A 513 30.83 -18.62 -3.92
CA GLN A 513 29.51 -18.87 -3.35
C GLN A 513 28.67 -17.58 -3.28
N LEU A 514 29.26 -16.48 -2.81
CA LEU A 514 28.60 -15.16 -2.76
C LEU A 514 28.25 -14.62 -4.15
N GLY A 515 29.14 -14.82 -5.13
CA GLY A 515 28.89 -14.46 -6.52
C GLY A 515 27.70 -15.24 -7.09
N ARG A 516 27.68 -16.57 -6.88
CA ARG A 516 26.56 -17.44 -7.29
C ARG A 516 25.24 -17.05 -6.63
N MET A 517 25.26 -16.69 -5.34
CA MET A 517 24.08 -16.19 -4.64
C MET A 517 23.49 -14.96 -5.34
N GLU A 518 24.33 -13.97 -5.68
CA GLU A 518 23.86 -12.76 -6.37
C GLU A 518 23.40 -13.05 -7.80
N HIS A 519 24.15 -13.88 -8.53
CA HIS A 519 23.77 -14.28 -9.88
C HIS A 519 22.43 -14.99 -9.92
N ASN A 520 22.19 -15.95 -9.01
CA ASN A 520 20.92 -16.67 -8.93
C ASN A 520 19.76 -15.72 -8.64
N ARG A 521 19.91 -14.78 -7.69
CA ARG A 521 18.90 -13.77 -7.37
C ARG A 521 18.63 -12.83 -8.54
N TRP A 522 19.70 -12.35 -9.20
CA TRP A 522 19.57 -11.48 -10.36
C TRP A 522 18.93 -12.21 -11.55
N ALA A 523 19.31 -13.46 -11.80
CA ALA A 523 18.74 -14.30 -12.84
C ALA A 523 17.24 -14.56 -12.57
N ALA A 524 16.88 -14.90 -11.34
CA ALA A 524 15.49 -15.09 -10.93
C ALA A 524 14.63 -13.85 -11.21
N GLU A 525 15.11 -12.65 -10.86
CA GLU A 525 14.43 -11.39 -11.18
C GLU A 525 14.16 -11.26 -12.69
N LYS A 526 15.14 -11.54 -13.54
CA LYS A 526 14.99 -11.43 -15.00
C LYS A 526 14.06 -12.50 -15.56
N LEU A 527 14.21 -13.76 -15.12
CA LEU A 527 13.38 -14.88 -15.57
C LEU A 527 11.92 -14.68 -15.17
N LEU A 528 11.63 -14.26 -13.94
CA LEU A 528 10.29 -13.94 -13.47
C LEU A 528 9.66 -12.76 -14.22
N ALA A 529 10.47 -11.80 -14.67
CA ALA A 529 10.06 -10.72 -15.55
C ALA A 529 9.88 -11.14 -17.02
N GLY A 530 10.11 -12.42 -17.35
CA GLY A 530 9.92 -12.99 -18.68
C GLY A 530 11.13 -12.87 -19.62
N TYR A 531 12.32 -12.56 -19.08
CA TYR A 531 13.53 -12.53 -19.90
C TYR A 531 13.95 -13.94 -20.32
N LEU A 532 14.49 -14.05 -21.54
CA LEU A 532 15.02 -15.29 -22.08
C LEU A 532 16.53 -15.19 -22.33
N PRO A 533 17.26 -16.32 -22.28
CA PRO A 533 18.69 -16.34 -22.58
C PRO A 533 18.98 -15.93 -24.03
N TYR A 534 20.09 -15.22 -24.21
CA TYR A 534 20.63 -14.87 -25.53
C TYR A 534 22.07 -15.34 -25.66
N ALA A 535 22.43 -15.92 -26.81
CA ALA A 535 23.72 -16.60 -26.92
C ALA A 535 24.93 -15.65 -27.07
N ASP A 536 24.75 -14.45 -27.63
CA ASP A 536 25.88 -13.62 -28.05
C ASP A 536 25.71 -12.13 -27.69
N SER A 537 26.42 -11.67 -26.67
CA SER A 537 26.44 -10.26 -26.28
C SER A 537 27.23 -9.36 -27.24
N SER A 538 28.03 -9.93 -28.14
CA SER A 538 28.79 -9.21 -29.17
C SER A 538 27.96 -8.91 -30.44
N ASP A 539 26.76 -9.50 -30.54
CA ASP A 539 25.82 -9.18 -31.61
C ASP A 539 25.46 -7.68 -31.56
N SER A 540 25.65 -6.97 -32.68
CA SER A 540 25.33 -5.55 -32.78
C SER A 540 23.86 -5.23 -32.50
N ARG A 541 22.96 -6.22 -32.61
CA ARG A 541 21.54 -6.12 -32.29
C ARG A 541 21.23 -6.36 -30.82
N TYR A 542 22.18 -6.87 -30.03
CA TYR A 542 21.96 -7.30 -28.65
C TYR A 542 21.32 -6.19 -27.79
N SER A 543 21.81 -4.95 -27.88
CA SER A 543 21.24 -3.83 -27.12
C SER A 543 19.75 -3.61 -27.44
N ALA A 544 19.36 -3.71 -28.70
CA ALA A 544 17.97 -3.57 -29.11
C ALA A 544 17.14 -4.79 -28.70
N PHE A 545 17.72 -5.99 -28.78
CA PHE A 545 17.06 -7.23 -28.41
C PHE A 545 16.81 -7.33 -26.90
N LYS A 546 17.79 -6.90 -26.10
CA LYS A 546 17.65 -6.78 -24.66
C LYS A 546 16.51 -5.87 -24.27
N ALA A 547 16.47 -4.66 -24.84
CA ALA A 547 15.45 -3.66 -24.49
C ALA A 547 14.05 -4.01 -25.02
N LYS A 548 13.94 -4.61 -26.21
CA LYS A 548 12.65 -4.82 -26.90
C LYS A 548 12.04 -6.21 -26.71
N TYR A 549 12.88 -7.23 -26.60
CA TYR A 549 12.45 -8.63 -26.57
C TYR A 549 12.81 -9.33 -25.25
N HIS A 550 13.32 -8.58 -24.26
CA HIS A 550 13.75 -9.10 -22.96
C HIS A 550 14.74 -10.25 -23.09
N LEU A 551 15.73 -10.10 -23.99
CA LEU A 551 16.78 -11.10 -24.18
C LEU A 551 18.04 -10.71 -23.41
N HIS A 552 18.62 -11.62 -22.61
CA HIS A 552 19.82 -11.31 -21.83
C HIS A 552 20.92 -12.36 -21.98
N ALA A 553 22.14 -11.92 -22.29
CA ALA A 553 23.27 -12.82 -22.53
C ALA A 553 23.76 -13.53 -21.25
N ASN A 554 23.70 -12.83 -20.12
CA ASN A 554 24.14 -13.38 -18.84
C ASN A 554 23.11 -14.34 -18.20
N LEU A 555 21.99 -14.68 -18.85
CA LEU A 555 21.07 -15.71 -18.34
C LEU A 555 21.59 -17.13 -18.67
N VAL A 556 22.80 -17.42 -18.21
CA VAL A 556 23.50 -18.69 -18.39
C VAL A 556 24.00 -19.21 -17.04
N PRO A 557 24.34 -20.50 -16.93
CA PRO A 557 24.97 -21.03 -15.72
C PRO A 557 26.22 -20.24 -15.34
N TRP A 558 26.51 -20.15 -14.03
CA TRP A 558 27.62 -19.37 -13.48
C TRP A 558 28.97 -19.67 -14.15
N GLU A 559 29.23 -20.94 -14.42
CA GLU A 559 30.47 -21.42 -15.05
C GLU A 559 30.64 -20.92 -16.49
N SER A 560 29.56 -20.47 -17.13
CA SER A 560 29.55 -19.94 -18.50
C SER A 560 29.66 -18.42 -18.55
N LEU A 561 29.67 -17.73 -17.41
CA LEU A 561 29.90 -16.29 -17.35
C LEU A 561 31.36 -15.94 -17.61
N SER A 562 31.59 -14.74 -18.14
CA SER A 562 32.93 -14.17 -18.21
C SER A 562 33.47 -13.86 -16.80
N GLU A 563 34.79 -13.89 -16.61
CA GLU A 563 35.39 -13.47 -15.31
C GLU A 563 35.03 -12.03 -14.95
N GLU A 564 34.81 -11.17 -15.94
CA GLU A 564 34.37 -9.79 -15.72
C GLU A 564 32.95 -9.75 -15.14
N ASP A 565 32.03 -10.55 -15.68
CA ASP A 565 30.65 -10.59 -15.21
C ASP A 565 30.55 -11.26 -13.83
N GLN A 566 31.29 -12.34 -13.58
CA GLN A 566 31.38 -12.95 -12.25
C GLN A 566 31.91 -11.95 -11.19
N ARG A 567 32.86 -11.09 -11.56
CA ARG A 567 33.37 -10.04 -10.66
C ARG A 567 32.30 -9.00 -10.35
N LYS A 568 31.43 -8.66 -11.31
CA LYS A 568 30.36 -7.68 -11.11
C LYS A 568 29.38 -8.10 -10.03
N ASP A 569 29.08 -9.40 -9.89
CA ASP A 569 28.20 -9.94 -8.85
C ASP A 569 28.71 -9.72 -7.42
N LEU A 570 30.00 -9.44 -7.26
CA LEU A 570 30.62 -9.10 -5.98
C LEU A 570 30.73 -7.59 -5.71
N ASN A 571 30.39 -6.72 -6.67
CA ASN A 571 30.59 -5.26 -6.54
C ASN A 571 29.88 -4.67 -5.31
N ALA A 572 28.63 -5.09 -5.05
CA ALA A 572 27.87 -4.61 -3.89
C ALA A 572 28.55 -4.96 -2.56
N LEU A 573 29.23 -6.11 -2.48
CA LEU A 573 30.01 -6.51 -1.32
C LEU A 573 31.34 -5.78 -1.27
N LYS A 574 32.03 -5.63 -2.41
CA LYS A 574 33.30 -4.89 -2.52
C LYS A 574 33.15 -3.47 -1.96
N TYR A 575 32.05 -2.80 -2.28
CA TYR A 575 31.76 -1.44 -1.83
C TYR A 575 30.80 -1.36 -0.63
N ALA A 576 30.66 -2.43 0.16
CA ALA A 576 29.68 -2.47 1.25
C ALA A 576 29.93 -1.42 2.34
N ASN A 577 31.20 -1.06 2.59
CA ASN A 577 31.54 0.00 3.55
C ASN A 577 31.09 1.38 3.05
N GLU A 578 31.32 1.67 1.78
CA GLU A 578 30.97 2.93 1.13
C GLU A 578 29.45 3.08 1.03
N ILE A 579 28.75 2.00 0.67
CA ILE A 579 27.28 1.93 0.67
C ILE A 579 26.75 2.20 2.09
N ALA A 580 27.33 1.58 3.12
CA ALA A 580 26.94 1.84 4.51
C ALA A 580 27.15 3.31 4.88
N ALA A 581 28.32 3.86 4.59
CA ALA A 581 28.68 5.23 4.94
C ALA A 581 27.77 6.26 4.25
N ALA A 582 27.47 6.07 2.96
CA ALA A 582 26.51 6.88 2.23
C ALA A 582 25.09 6.82 2.84
N ALA A 583 24.77 5.71 3.50
CA ALA A 583 23.53 5.52 4.23
C ALA A 583 23.54 6.01 5.69
N GLY A 584 24.63 6.62 6.17
CA GLY A 584 24.78 6.99 7.58
C GLY A 584 24.89 5.77 8.52
N LEU A 585 25.30 4.62 7.96
CA LEU A 585 25.49 3.34 8.62
C LEU A 585 26.98 2.97 8.62
N ARG A 586 27.31 1.99 9.45
CA ARG A 586 28.59 1.27 9.40
C ARG A 586 28.35 -0.22 9.52
N LEU A 587 29.33 -1.01 9.08
CA LEU A 587 29.33 -2.46 9.28
C LEU A 587 29.84 -2.81 10.68
N ALA A 588 29.25 -3.86 11.27
CA ALA A 588 29.67 -4.45 12.53
C ALA A 588 29.53 -5.99 12.47
N ARG A 589 30.36 -6.69 13.24
CA ARG A 589 30.24 -8.14 13.43
C ARG A 589 28.96 -8.46 14.20
N ILE A 590 28.26 -9.51 13.77
CA ILE A 590 27.15 -10.08 14.52
C ILE A 590 27.74 -10.74 15.76
N CYS A 591 27.50 -10.17 16.93
CA CYS A 591 27.84 -10.83 18.18
C CYS A 591 26.92 -12.06 18.33
N PRO A 592 27.46 -13.25 18.63
CA PRO A 592 26.63 -14.40 18.98
C PRO A 592 25.74 -14.02 20.17
N ALA A 593 24.45 -14.31 20.10
CA ALA A 593 23.54 -14.09 21.24
C ALA A 593 24.03 -14.94 22.43
N GLY A 594 24.59 -14.28 23.46
CA GLY A 594 25.16 -14.95 24.63
C GLY A 594 26.19 -14.17 25.46
N GLU A 595 26.65 -12.99 25.02
CA GLU A 595 27.47 -12.08 25.84
C GLU A 595 26.79 -10.72 25.96
N ASP A 596 25.74 -10.66 26.78
CA ASP A 596 25.28 -9.48 27.52
C ASP A 596 24.63 -9.94 28.83
#